data_AF-A0A7V6ZLJ1-F1
#
_entry.id   AF-A0A7V6ZLJ1-F1
#
_cell.length_a   1.000
_cell.length_b   1.000
_cell.length_c   1.000
_cell.angle_alpha   90.00
_cell.angle_beta   90.00
_cell.angle_gamma   90.00
#
_symmetry.space_group_name_H-M   'P 1'
#
loop_
_entity.id
_entity.type
_entity.pdbx_description
1 polymer ?
#
loop_
_entity_poly.entity_id
_entity_poly.type
_entity_poly.pdbx_seq_one_letter_code
_entity_poly.pdbx_strand_id
1 'polypeptide(L)' 'MSKALSLDLRVRVLAAVAAGATHRQAAERFGVSAASVSRWRLRARELGDPRPKALGGD' A
#
# COMPACT_ATOMS: atom_id res chain seq x y z
N MET A 1 -16.93 7.95 -0.43
CA MET A 1 -15.84 8.70 -1.12
C MET A 1 -14.41 8.36 -0.65
N SER A 2 -14.18 7.30 0.14
CA SER A 2 -12.91 7.17 0.90
C SER A 2 -12.11 5.87 0.67
N LYS A 3 -12.73 4.78 0.21
CA LYS A 3 -12.01 3.50 -0.02
C LYS A 3 -11.12 3.51 -1.27
N ALA A 4 -11.59 4.09 -2.37
CA ALA A 4 -10.85 4.14 -3.63
C ALA A 4 -9.56 4.97 -3.51
N LEU A 5 -9.63 6.15 -2.86
CA LEU A 5 -8.46 6.98 -2.60
C LEU A 5 -7.47 6.28 -1.65
N SER A 6 -7.97 5.57 -0.63
CA SER A 6 -7.12 4.82 0.29
C SER A 6 -6.44 3.61 -0.37
N LEU A 7 -7.08 3.01 -1.38
CA LEU A 7 -6.48 1.96 -2.19
C LEU A 7 -5.38 2.51 -3.10
N ASP A 8 -5.65 3.58 -3.83
CA ASP A 8 -4.64 4.24 -4.68
C ASP A 8 -3.38 4.59 -3.89
N LEU A 9 -3.57 5.20 -2.71
CA LEU A 9 -2.48 5.53 -1.80
C LEU A 9 -1.64 4.31 -1.42
N ARG A 10 -2.30 3.20 -1.06
CA ARG A 10 -1.62 1.96 -0.69
C ARG A 10 -0.85 1.36 -1.86
N VAL A 11 -1.42 1.36 -3.06
CA VAL A 11 -0.75 0.84 -4.27
C VAL A 11 0.49 1.67 -4.57
N ARG A 12 0.39 3.00 -4.54
CA ARG A 12 1.52 3.91 -4.82
C ARG A 12 2.63 3.78 -3.77
N VAL A 13 2.26 3.63 -2.50
CA VAL A 13 3.22 3.38 -1.41
C VAL A 13 3.95 2.05 -1.60
N LEU A 14 3.22 0.97 -1.92
CA LEU A 14 3.82 -0.34 -2.14
C LEU A 14 4.68 -0.40 -3.40
N ALA A 15 4.30 0.31 -4.46
CA ALA A 15 5.11 0.47 -5.66
C ALA A 15 6.44 1.18 -5.36
N ALA A 16 6.43 2.23 -4.53
CA ALA A 16 7.66 2.91 -4.12
C ALA A 16 8.58 1.98 -3.30
N VAL A 17 8.01 1.18 -2.39
CA VAL A 17 8.77 0.18 -1.63
C VAL A 17 9.34 -0.91 -2.55
N ALA A 18 8.56 -1.37 -3.53
CA ALA A 18 9.03 -2.34 -4.53
C ALA A 18 10.14 -1.78 -5.43
N ALA A 19 10.14 -0.48 -5.70
CA ALA A 19 11.19 0.23 -6.42
C ALA A 19 12.48 0.49 -5.58
N GLY A 20 12.53 0.00 -4.33
CA GLY A 20 13.72 0.08 -3.47
C GLY A 20 13.63 1.13 -2.35
N ALA A 21 12.52 1.85 -2.21
CA ALA A 21 12.36 2.78 -1.09
C ALA A 21 12.21 2.01 0.24
N THR A 22 12.80 2.54 1.30
CA THR A 22 12.53 2.03 2.65
C THR A 22 11.13 2.40 3.12
N HIS A 23 10.58 1.66 4.09
CA HIS A 23 9.28 1.96 4.69
C HIS A 23 9.17 3.40 5.20
N ARG A 24 10.26 3.96 5.72
CA ARG A 24 10.31 5.35 6.21
C ARG A 24 10.29 6.37 5.07
N GLN A 25 11.06 6.15 4.00
CA GLN A 25 11.04 7.03 2.83
C GLN A 25 9.67 7.02 2.14
N ALA A 26 9.05 5.86 1.99
CA ALA A 26 7.71 5.76 1.44
C ALA A 26 6.67 6.43 2.35
N ALA A 27 6.77 6.23 3.66
CA ALA A 27 5.90 6.88 4.65
C ALA A 27 5.94 8.42 4.55
N GLU A 28 7.15 8.99 4.55
CA GLU A 28 7.35 10.44 4.44
C GLU A 28 6.82 11.00 3.11
N ARG A 29 7.13 10.35 1.99
CA ARG A 29 6.69 10.78 0.65
C ARG A 29 5.17 10.84 0.49
N PHE A 30 4.45 9.95 1.17
CA PHE A 30 3.00 9.80 1.02
C PHE A 30 2.20 10.27 2.25
N GLY A 31 2.85 10.84 3.26
CA GLY A 31 2.20 11.36 4.46
C GLY A 31 1.52 10.28 5.32
N VAL A 32 2.09 9.08 5.37
CA VAL A 32 1.57 7.94 6.16
C VAL A 32 2.57 7.48 7.21
N SER A 33 2.15 6.70 8.19
CA SER A 33 3.07 6.13 9.18
C SER A 33 3.82 4.91 8.62
N ALA A 34 5.10 4.76 8.96
CA ALA A 34 5.91 3.60 8.57
C ALA A 34 5.30 2.26 9.05
N ALA A 35 4.60 2.27 10.19
CA ALA A 35 3.85 1.13 10.70
C ALA A 35 2.71 0.72 9.73
N SER A 36 2.01 1.67 9.13
CA SER A 36 0.99 1.38 8.10
C SER A 36 1.60 0.81 6.84
N VAL A 37 2.74 1.34 6.39
CA VAL A 37 3.48 0.80 5.23
C VAL A 37 3.88 -0.66 5.48
N SER A 38 4.42 -0.95 6.67
CA SER A 38 4.80 -2.32 7.06
C SER A 38 3.61 -3.29 7.03
N ARG A 39 2.46 -2.90 7.62
CA ARG A 39 1.23 -3.71 7.55
C ARG A 39 0.76 -3.95 6.13
N TRP A 40 0.86 -2.94 5.26
CA TRP A 40 0.47 -3.08 3.87
C TRP A 40 1.38 -4.03 3.10
N ARG A 41 2.69 -3.95 3.35
CA ARG A 41 3.72 -4.81 2.74
C ARG A 41 3.61 -6.25 3.20
N LEU A 42 3.36 -6.47 4.50
CA LEU A 42 3.11 -7.81 5.04
C LEU A 42 1.91 -8.45 4.33
N ARG A 43 0.79 -7.74 4.30
CA ARG A 43 -0.43 -8.23 3.63
C ARG A 43 -0.25 -8.46 2.13
N ALA A 44 0.54 -7.63 1.44
CA ALA A 44 0.85 -7.82 0.02
C ALA A 44 1.69 -9.10 -0.23
N ARG A 45 2.56 -9.49 0.71
CA ARG A 45 3.31 -10.75 0.64
C ARG A 45 2.45 -11.98 0.92
N GLU A 46 1.54 -11.86 1.89
CA GLU A 46 0.66 -12.97 2.29
C GLU A 46 -0.41 -13.26 1.23
N LEU A 47 -0.96 -12.22 0.59
CA LEU A 47 -2.02 -12.36 -0.42
C LEU A 47 -1.51 -12.42 -1.86
N GLY A 48 -0.20 -12.21 -2.09
CA GLY A 48 0.39 -12.13 -3.42
C GLY A 48 -0.03 -10.90 -4.24
N ASP A 49 -0.93 -10.07 -3.71
CA ASP A 49 -1.46 -8.88 -4.37
C ASP A 49 -1.62 -7.71 -3.39
N PRO A 50 -1.13 -6.50 -3.73
CA PRO A 50 -1.26 -5.30 -2.91
C PRO A 50 -2.69 -4.72 -2.89
N ARG A 51 -3.55 -5.14 -3.83
CA ARG A 51 -4.95 -4.76 -3.89
C ARG A 51 -5.73 -5.54 -2.82
N PRO A 52 -6.78 -4.96 -2.21
CA PRO A 52 -7.78 -5.75 -1.53
C PRO A 52 -8.28 -6.78 -2.55
N LYS A 53 -8.33 -8.05 -2.14
CA LYS A 53 -8.92 -9.17 -2.89
C LYS A 53 -10.12 -8.63 -3.68
N ALA A 54 -10.06 -8.74 -5.00
CA ALA A 54 -10.94 -8.07 -5.95
C ALA A 54 -12.35 -7.91 -5.36
N LEU A 55 -12.78 -6.67 -5.13
CA LEU A 55 -14.20 -6.40 -5.04
C LEU A 55 -14.69 -6.68 -6.47
N GLY A 56 -15.32 -7.84 -6.67
CA GLY A 56 -15.97 -8.17 -7.92
C GLY A 56 -16.81 -6.98 -8.35
N GLY A 57 -16.60 -6.53 -9.58
CA GLY A 57 -17.50 -5.57 -10.18
C GLY A 57 -18.86 -6.23 -10.37
N ASP A 58 -19.86 -5.68 -9.68
CA ASP A 58 -21.17 -5.38 -10.22
C ASP A 58 -21.51 -3.96 -9.75
#